data_AF-A0A836BES5-F1
#
_entry.id   AF-A0A836BES5-F1
#
_cell.length_a   1.000
_cell.length_b   1.000
_cell.length_c   1.000
_cell.angle_alpha   90.00
_cell.angle_beta   90.00
_cell.angle_gamma   90.00
#
_symmetry.space_group_name_H-M   'P 1'
#
loop_
_entity.id
_entity.type
_entity.pdbx_description
1 polymer ?
#
loop_
_entity_poly.entity_id
_entity_poly.type
_entity_poly.pdbx_seq_one_letter_code
_entity_poly.pdbx_strand_id
1 'polypeptide(L)' 'MIIAGTSLVVSPANTLPIYAKQNNAFLIEVNPEKTIMSSDMDLSIQTTSAKALPELISIFN' A
#
# COMPACT_ATOMS: atom_id res chain seq x y z
N MET A 1 -6.55 1.59 3.67
CA MET A 1 -5.45 0.73 4.16
C MET A 1 -4.17 1.17 3.47
N ILE A 2 -3.08 1.34 4.22
CA ILE A 2 -1.76 1.61 3.65
C ILE A 2 -0.98 0.29 3.63
N ILE A 3 -0.53 -0.13 2.45
CA ILE A 3 0.33 -1.28 2.23
C ILE A 3 1.75 -0.74 2.02
N ALA A 4 2.65 -1.03 2.95
CA ALA A 4 3.99 -0.46 2.98
C ALA A 4 5.07 -1.55 2.86
N GLY A 5 5.92 -1.44 1.83
CA GLY A 5 7.17 -2.21 1.73
C GLY A 5 7.00 -3.73 1.61
N THR A 6 6.00 -4.19 0.85
CA THR A 6 5.75 -5.63 0.62
C THR A 6 5.44 -5.88 -0.84
N SER A 7 5.89 -7.03 -1.36
CA SER A 7 5.60 -7.49 -2.73
C SER A 7 4.23 -8.14 -2.89
N LEU A 8 3.51 -8.39 -1.78
CA LEU A 8 2.20 -9.06 -1.74
C LEU A 8 2.18 -10.48 -2.35
N VAL A 9 3.34 -11.15 -2.46
CA VAL A 9 3.40 -12.52 -2.99
C VAL A 9 3.15 -13.60 -1.93
N VAL A 10 3.21 -13.24 -0.65
CA VAL A 10 3.12 -14.19 0.48
C VAL A 10 1.70 -14.25 1.01
N SER A 11 1.12 -15.45 0.94
CA SER A 11 -0.15 -15.79 1.59
C SER A 11 0.07 -16.13 3.07
N PRO A 12 -0.89 -15.85 3.96
CA PRO A 12 -2.23 -15.30 3.68
C PRO A 12 -2.29 -13.76 3.69
N ALA A 13 -1.18 -13.06 3.98
CA ALA A 13 -1.17 -11.62 4.17
C ALA A 13 -1.64 -10.83 2.94
N ASN A 14 -1.36 -11.35 1.74
CA ASN A 14 -1.84 -10.79 0.47
C ASN A 14 -3.37 -10.77 0.30
N THR A 15 -4.13 -11.48 1.14
CA THR A 15 -5.60 -11.44 1.14
C THR A 15 -6.16 -10.23 1.87
N LEU A 16 -5.39 -9.60 2.78
CA LEU A 16 -5.87 -8.47 3.57
C LEU A 16 -6.26 -7.24 2.71
N PRO A 17 -5.47 -6.81 1.70
CA PRO A 17 -5.89 -5.74 0.80
C PRO A 17 -7.16 -6.08 0.03
N ILE A 18 -7.36 -7.35 -0.34
CA ILE A 18 -8.59 -7.80 -1.04
C ILE A 18 -9.80 -7.61 -0.14
N TYR A 19 -9.74 -8.07 1.11
CA TYR A 19 -10.84 -7.87 2.08
C TYR A 19 -11.07 -6.39 2.36
N ALA A 20 -10.01 -5.58 2.47
CA ALA A 20 -10.14 -4.15 2.65
C ALA A 20 -10.87 -3.50 1.46
N LYS A 21 -10.52 -3.84 0.21
CA LYS A 21 -11.22 -3.37 -1.00
C LYS A 21 -12.68 -3.78 -1.03
N GLN A 22 -12.99 -5.03 -0.69
CA GLN A 22 -14.36 -5.53 -0.59
C GLN A 22 -15.19 -4.78 0.46
N ASN A 23 -14.55 -4.25 1.50
CA ASN A 23 -15.17 -3.40 2.51
C ASN A 23 -15.09 -1.90 2.16
N ASN A 24 -14.88 -1.56 0.89
CA ASN A 24 -14.81 -0.20 0.36
C ASN A 24 -13.70 0.68 0.99
N ALA A 25 -12.64 0.06 1.52
CA ALA A 25 -11.51 0.82 2.01
C ALA A 25 -10.66 1.35 0.85
N PHE A 26 -10.28 2.63 0.93
CA PHE A 26 -9.31 3.22 0.01
C PHE A 26 -7.92 2.58 0.21
N LEU A 27 -7.34 2.04 -0.84
CA LEU A 27 -6.06 1.33 -0.81
C LEU A 27 -4.93 2.19 -1.34
N ILE A 28 -3.88 2.32 -0.53
CA ILE A 28 -2.65 3.04 -0.90
C ILE A 28 -1.49 2.05 -0.81
N GLU A 29 -0.77 1.87 -1.91
CA GLU A 29 0.49 1.14 -1.96
C GLU A 29 1.67 2.10 -1.88
N VAL A 30 2.65 1.77 -1.03
CA VAL A 30 3.93 2.46 -0.93
C VAL A 30 5.04 1.43 -1.04
N ASN A 31 5.61 1.30 -2.24
CA ASN A 31 6.68 0.36 -2.52
C ASN A 31 7.56 0.88 -3.67
N PRO A 32 8.90 0.69 -3.63
CA PRO A 32 9.77 1.16 -4.72
C PRO A 32 9.44 0.54 -6.08
N GLU A 33 9.00 -0.71 -6.05
CA GLU A 33 8.65 -1.50 -7.23
C GLU A 33 7.14 -1.78 -7.27
N LYS A 34 6.61 -1.96 -8.48
CA LYS A 34 5.22 -2.42 -8.64
C LYS A 34 5.09 -3.86 -8.13
N THR A 35 3.95 -4.14 -7.50
CA THR A 35 3.58 -5.46 -7.02
C THR A 35 2.57 -6.10 -7.97
N ILE A 36 2.28 -7.39 -7.76
CA ILE A 36 1.24 -8.11 -8.49
C ILE A 36 -0.16 -7.50 -8.31
N MET A 37 -0.38 -6.71 -7.26
CA MET A 37 -1.66 -6.08 -6.95
C MET A 37 -1.66 -4.56 -7.17
N SER A 38 -0.61 -3.97 -7.74
CA SER A 38 -0.55 -2.51 -7.96
C SER A 38 -1.72 -1.98 -8.80
N SER A 39 -2.26 -2.79 -9.73
CA SER A 39 -3.45 -2.43 -10.53
C SER A 39 -4.74 -2.42 -9.73
N ASP A 40 -4.77 -3.08 -8.57
CA ASP A 40 -5.93 -3.12 -7.68
C ASP A 40 -5.94 -1.98 -6.66
N MET A 41 -4.87 -1.19 -6.58
CA MET A 41 -4.74 -0.08 -5.64
C MET A 41 -5.40 1.18 -6.18
N ASP A 42 -6.00 1.98 -5.31
CA ASP A 42 -6.53 3.29 -5.70
C ASP A 42 -5.41 4.31 -5.93
N LEU A 43 -4.30 4.16 -5.18
CA LEU A 43 -3.08 4.94 -5.35
C LEU A 43 -1.83 4.06 -5.13
N SER A 44 -0.85 4.17 -6.02
CA SER A 44 0.45 3.51 -5.90
C SER A 44 1.58 4.53 -5.95
N ILE A 45 2.38 4.59 -4.88
CA ILE A 45 3.48 5.53 -4.69
C ILE A 45 4.80 4.75 -4.82
N GLN A 46 5.53 4.99 -5.91
CA GLN A 46 6.82 4.36 -6.20
C GLN A 46 7.96 5.00 -5.43
N THR A 47 8.04 4.66 -4.14
CA THR A 47 9.13 5.08 -3.25
C THR A 47 9.24 4.15 -2.03
N THR A 48 10.28 4.32 -1.22
CA THR A 48 10.42 3.55 0.03
C THR A 48 9.46 4.06 1.09
N SER A 49 8.92 3.15 1.90
CA SER A 49 8.06 3.54 3.04
C SER A 49 8.80 4.41 4.05
N ALA A 50 10.12 4.21 4.20
CA ALA A 50 10.98 5.04 5.03
C ALA A 50 11.03 6.52 4.59
N LYS A 51 10.77 6.82 3.30
CA LYS A 51 10.66 8.18 2.79
C LYS A 51 9.22 8.70 2.87
N ALA A 52 8.26 7.94 2.33
CA ALA A 52 6.89 8.45 2.17
C ALA A 52 6.13 8.61 3.49
N LEU A 53 6.30 7.69 4.45
CA LEU A 53 5.49 7.72 5.67
C LEU A 53 5.84 8.90 6.58
N PRO A 54 7.13 9.27 6.80
CA PRO A 54 7.46 10.52 7.49
C PRO A 54 6.92 11.77 6.79
N GLU A 55 7.02 11.85 5.45
CA GLU A 55 6.46 12.96 4.67
C GLU A 55 4.94 13.05 4.86
N LEU A 56 4.22 11.91 4.83
CA LEU A 56 2.78 11.86 5.10
C LEU A 56 2.43 12.37 6.49
N ILE A 57 3.18 12.01 7.53
CA ILE A 57 2.90 12.50 8.90
C ILE A 57 3.18 14.00 9.01
N SER A 58 4.19 14.51 8.29
CA SER A 58 4.57 15.92 8.36
C SER A 58 3.47 16.91 7.95
N ILE A 59 2.47 16.48 7.17
CA ILE A 59 1.35 17.35 6.76
C ILE A 59 0.31 17.60 7.86
N PHE A 60 0.37 16.83 8.96
CA PHE A 60 -0.55 16.94 10.10
C PHE A 60 0.04 17.71 11.28
N ASN A 61 1.31 18.11 11.19
CA ASN A 61 2.01 18.94 12.16
C ASN A 61 2.01 20.40 11.71
#